data_AF-A0AAJ1SXW5-F1
#
_entry.id   AF-A0AAJ1SXW5-F1
#
_cell.length_a   1.000
_cell.length_b   1.000
_cell.length_c   1.000
_cell.angle_alpha   90.00
_cell.angle_beta   90.00
_cell.angle_gamma   90.00
#
_symmetry.space_group_name_H-M   'P 1'
#
loop_
_entity.id
_entity.type
_entity.pdbx_description
1 polymer ?
#
loop_
_entity_poly.entity_id
_entity_poly.type
_entity_poly.pdbx_seq_one_letter_code
_entity_poly.pdbx_strand_id
1 'polypeptide(L)'
;MLDYLKRFIIAIIMAICVGMLIVGGRMAHAETVSGTEDWMFPAEGIISDVYGSRGGTHKAVDIAARTGTPVFSVDDGVVSKSYISDTYGKVVFVQHTSGFETVYAHLHEIKVTQGDSIKKGQQVGSIGNTGKSTGAHLHFEVHRGDWTYEKENAINPFTIFGQAHKGDYVIASHDPFRTVETATHSKYHVQNGDTLWRIASKFSISVDQLKSRNHLHTNDIYPDQILIIPFS
;
A
#
# COMPACT_ATOMS: atom_id res chain seq x y z
N MET A 1 -37.38 -30.28 54.23
CA MET A 1 -36.67 -30.80 53.04
C MET A 1 -36.95 -29.98 51.78
N LEU A 2 -38.21 -29.62 51.49
CA LEU A 2 -38.58 -28.88 50.28
C LEU A 2 -37.93 -27.48 50.18
N ASP A 3 -37.75 -26.78 51.30
CA ASP A 3 -37.13 -25.44 51.30
C ASP A 3 -35.62 -25.46 51.06
N TYR A 4 -34.94 -26.52 51.52
CA TYR A 4 -33.52 -26.73 51.24
C TYR A 4 -33.30 -27.08 49.76
N LEU A 5 -34.20 -27.87 49.18
CA LEU A 5 -34.16 -28.20 47.75
C LEU A 5 -34.38 -26.96 46.87
N LYS A 6 -35.34 -26.09 47.23
CA LYS A 6 -35.56 -24.81 46.51
C LYS A 6 -34.34 -23.90 46.58
N ARG A 7 -33.71 -23.76 47.75
CA ARG A 7 -32.49 -22.95 47.92
C ARG A 7 -31.30 -23.52 47.15
N PHE A 8 -31.18 -24.84 47.09
CA PHE A 8 -30.13 -25.52 46.33
C PHE A 8 -30.30 -25.32 44.81
N ILE A 9 -31.53 -25.39 44.29
CA ILE A 9 -31.82 -25.14 42.87
C ILE A 9 -31.52 -23.69 42.49
N ILE A 10 -31.89 -22.71 43.33
CA ILE A 10 -31.58 -21.30 43.09
C ILE A 10 -30.06 -21.07 43.02
N ALA A 11 -29.29 -21.70 43.91
CA ALA A 11 -27.83 -21.58 43.90
C ALA A 11 -27.20 -22.15 42.62
N ILE A 12 -27.71 -23.27 42.09
CA ILE A 12 -27.25 -23.85 40.82
C ILE A 12 -27.57 -22.93 39.64
N ILE A 13 -28.79 -22.39 39.58
CA ILE A 13 -29.18 -21.48 38.49
C ILE A 13 -28.32 -20.22 38.51
N MET A 14 -28.07 -19.64 39.69
CA MET A 14 -27.19 -18.48 39.83
C MET A 14 -25.75 -18.80 39.41
N ALA A 15 -25.22 -19.97 39.77
CA ALA A 15 -23.88 -20.39 39.34
C ALA A 15 -23.78 -20.57 37.82
N ILE A 16 -24.81 -21.11 37.17
CA ILE A 16 -24.87 -21.25 35.71
C ILE A 16 -24.96 -19.88 35.03
N CYS A 17 -25.81 -18.98 35.54
CA CYS A 17 -25.95 -17.62 34.98
C CYS A 17 -24.65 -16.82 35.10
N VAL A 18 -23.93 -16.93 36.23
CA VAL A 18 -22.63 -16.30 36.41
C VAL A 18 -21.57 -16.95 35.53
N GLY A 19 -21.59 -18.28 35.35
CA GLY A 19 -20.72 -18.98 34.43
C GLY A 19 -20.92 -18.56 32.96
N MET A 20 -22.18 -18.38 32.54
CA MET A 20 -22.51 -17.93 31.18
C MET A 20 -22.07 -16.49 30.90
N LEU A 21 -22.03 -15.62 31.92
CA LEU A 21 -21.50 -14.26 31.80
C LEU A 21 -19.99 -14.21 31.51
N ILE A 22 -19.22 -15.23 31.90
CA ILE A 22 -17.77 -15.30 31.68
C ILE A 22 -17.43 -15.87 30.29
N VAL A 23 -18.31 -16.69 29.71
CA VAL A 23 -18.11 -17.31 28.38
C VAL A 23 -18.50 -16.38 27.22
N GLY A 24 -19.33 -15.36 27.48
CA GLY A 24 -19.82 -14.41 26.47
C GLY A 24 -18.92 -13.18 26.24
N GLY A 25 -17.80 -13.05 26.95
CA GLY A 25 -16.83 -11.99 26.69
C GLY A 25 -16.21 -12.20 25.31
N ARG A 26 -16.66 -11.44 24.30
CA ARG A 26 -15.90 -11.27 23.07
C ARG A 26 -14.48 -10.90 23.49
N MET A 27 -13.53 -11.81 23.31
CA MET A 27 -12.13 -11.48 23.47
C MET A 27 -11.85 -10.45 22.37
N ALA A 28 -11.90 -9.18 22.73
CA ALA A 28 -11.27 -8.15 21.93
C ALA A 28 -9.78 -8.50 21.95
N HIS A 29 -9.33 -9.22 20.92
CA HIS A 29 -7.93 -9.23 20.57
C HIS A 29 -7.63 -7.80 20.14
N ALA A 30 -7.04 -7.03 21.06
CA ALA A 30 -6.25 -5.90 20.65
C ALA A 30 -5.04 -6.49 19.91
N GLU A 31 -5.13 -6.59 18.60
CA GLU A 31 -3.94 -6.76 17.77
C GLU A 31 -3.10 -5.51 18.02
N THR A 32 -2.00 -5.75 18.72
CA THR A 32 -0.88 -4.84 18.71
C THR A 32 -0.41 -4.82 17.27
N VAL A 33 -0.76 -3.75 16.53
CA VAL A 33 -0.11 -3.40 15.26
C VAL A 33 1.34 -3.06 15.60
N SER A 34 2.13 -4.11 15.80
CA SER A 34 3.57 -4.06 15.91
C SER A 34 4.06 -3.96 14.48
N GLY A 35 4.42 -2.76 14.07
CA GLY A 35 4.87 -2.45 12.72
C GLY A 35 5.96 -3.41 12.27
N THR A 36 5.60 -4.31 11.37
CA THR A 36 5.87 -4.27 9.94
C THR A 36 5.04 -5.43 9.36
N GLU A 37 3.84 -5.14 8.85
CA GLU A 37 3.22 -6.12 7.95
C GLU A 37 4.25 -6.38 6.84
N ASP A 38 4.61 -7.65 6.61
CA ASP A 38 5.61 -8.05 5.61
C ASP A 38 4.99 -7.98 4.20
N TRP A 39 4.43 -6.83 3.87
CA TRP A 39 3.77 -6.57 2.60
C TRP A 39 4.80 -6.21 1.54
N MET A 40 4.62 -6.77 0.35
CA MET A 40 5.36 -6.30 -0.81
C MET A 40 4.61 -5.20 -1.55
N PHE A 41 5.33 -4.33 -2.25
CA PHE A 41 4.67 -3.42 -3.18
C PHE A 41 3.97 -4.20 -4.31
N PRO A 42 2.81 -3.72 -4.78
CA PRO A 42 1.99 -4.48 -5.74
C PRO A 42 2.49 -4.41 -7.17
N ALA A 43 3.32 -3.43 -7.54
CA ALA A 43 3.83 -3.25 -8.89
C ALA A 43 5.14 -2.46 -8.90
N GLU A 44 5.88 -2.58 -10.01
CA GLU A 44 7.02 -1.73 -10.33
C GLU A 44 6.56 -0.50 -11.13
N GLY A 45 7.08 0.68 -10.80
CA GLY A 45 6.77 1.93 -11.50
C GLY A 45 7.07 3.20 -10.69
N ILE A 46 6.59 4.33 -11.19
CA ILE A 46 6.71 5.64 -10.52
C ILE A 46 5.43 5.94 -9.75
N ILE A 47 5.53 6.38 -8.50
CA ILE A 47 4.38 6.91 -7.76
C ILE A 47 3.94 8.23 -8.42
N SER A 48 2.84 8.19 -9.15
CA SER A 48 2.30 9.31 -9.92
C SER A 48 1.28 10.15 -9.16
N ASP A 49 0.61 9.56 -8.17
CA ASP A 49 -0.30 10.25 -7.25
C ASP A 49 -0.36 9.50 -5.90
N VAL A 50 -0.73 10.22 -4.84
CA VAL A 50 -0.67 9.72 -3.47
C VAL A 50 -2.01 9.84 -2.76
N TYR A 51 -2.17 9.08 -1.69
CA TYR A 51 -3.38 9.11 -0.88
C TYR A 51 -3.59 10.52 -0.30
N GLY A 52 -4.84 10.97 -0.30
CA GLY A 52 -5.23 12.28 0.21
C GLY A 52 -4.99 13.42 -0.76
N SER A 53 -4.44 13.16 -1.95
CA SER A 53 -4.36 14.19 -3.00
C SER A 53 -5.75 14.57 -3.54
N ARG A 54 -5.79 15.54 -4.46
CA ARG A 54 -7.04 16.06 -5.08
C ARG A 54 -8.03 16.57 -4.03
N GLY A 55 -7.52 17.29 -3.03
CA GLY A 55 -8.32 17.81 -1.92
C GLY A 55 -8.87 16.72 -0.98
N GLY A 56 -8.14 15.61 -0.80
CA GLY A 56 -8.53 14.51 0.09
C GLY A 56 -9.40 13.43 -0.56
N THR A 57 -9.77 13.60 -1.83
CA THR A 57 -10.68 12.70 -2.55
C THR A 57 -9.97 11.48 -3.12
N HIS A 58 -8.66 11.54 -3.31
CA HIS A 58 -7.89 10.40 -3.78
C HIS A 58 -7.62 9.40 -2.63
N LYS A 59 -8.17 8.18 -2.72
CA LYS A 59 -8.09 7.15 -1.66
C LYS A 59 -7.12 6.02 -2.00
N ALA A 60 -6.11 6.31 -2.81
CA ALA A 60 -5.20 5.33 -3.37
C ALA A 60 -3.77 5.87 -3.49
N VAL A 61 -2.85 4.97 -3.82
CA VAL A 61 -1.58 5.32 -4.46
C VAL A 61 -1.67 4.93 -5.94
N ASP A 62 -1.25 5.85 -6.83
CA ASP A 62 -1.23 5.60 -8.27
C ASP A 62 0.19 5.28 -8.71
N ILE A 63 0.45 4.06 -9.18
CA ILE A 63 1.77 3.61 -9.67
C ILE A 63 1.74 3.58 -11.19
N ALA A 64 2.40 4.54 -11.83
CA ALA A 64 2.48 4.65 -13.28
C ALA A 64 3.56 3.74 -13.84
N ALA A 65 3.17 2.92 -14.83
CA ALA A 65 4.05 2.06 -15.59
C ALA A 65 3.44 1.76 -16.96
N ARG A 66 4.16 1.01 -17.80
CA ARG A 66 3.62 0.59 -19.10
C ARG A 66 2.42 -0.35 -18.92
N THR A 67 1.45 -0.24 -19.81
CA THR A 67 0.37 -1.23 -19.91
C THR A 67 0.97 -2.63 -20.06
N GLY A 68 0.45 -3.60 -19.29
CA GLY A 68 0.96 -4.97 -19.25
C GLY A 68 1.99 -5.23 -18.14
N THR A 69 2.51 -4.21 -17.44
CA THR A 69 3.38 -4.42 -16.26
C THR A 69 2.66 -5.28 -15.23
N PRO A 70 3.27 -6.38 -14.72
CA PRO A 70 2.64 -7.26 -13.74
C PRO A 70 2.19 -6.56 -12.45
N VAL A 71 1.04 -6.97 -11.93
CA VAL A 71 0.50 -6.54 -10.63
C VAL A 71 0.35 -7.76 -9.73
N PHE A 72 0.86 -7.66 -8.51
CA PHE A 72 0.97 -8.76 -7.54
C PHE A 72 0.17 -8.46 -6.27
N SER A 73 -0.31 -9.51 -5.62
CA SER A 73 -0.91 -9.41 -4.29
C SER A 73 0.13 -9.03 -3.26
N VAL A 74 -0.18 -8.02 -2.44
CA VAL A 74 0.75 -7.49 -1.42
C VAL A 74 0.94 -8.43 -0.24
N ASP A 75 -0.04 -9.30 0.01
CA ASP A 75 -0.09 -10.26 1.11
C ASP A 75 -0.95 -11.49 0.72
N ASP A 76 -0.93 -12.52 1.56
CA ASP A 76 -1.81 -13.68 1.44
C ASP A 76 -3.29 -13.28 1.62
N GLY A 77 -4.20 -13.99 0.96
CA GLY A 77 -5.62 -13.66 1.07
C GLY A 77 -6.54 -14.49 0.17
N VAL A 78 -7.76 -14.00 -0.01
CA VAL A 78 -8.76 -14.55 -0.90
C VAL A 78 -9.33 -13.43 -1.75
N VAL A 79 -9.52 -13.66 -3.05
CA VAL A 79 -10.16 -12.69 -3.95
C VAL A 79 -11.62 -12.53 -3.55
N SER A 80 -11.96 -11.37 -2.98
CA SER A 80 -13.32 -11.07 -2.54
C SER A 80 -14.21 -10.63 -3.71
N LYS A 81 -13.65 -9.92 -4.69
CA LYS A 81 -14.34 -9.44 -5.91
C LYS A 81 -13.37 -9.41 -7.09
N SER A 82 -13.84 -9.75 -8.28
CA SER A 82 -13.08 -9.62 -9.53
C SER A 82 -14.05 -9.39 -10.69
N TYR A 83 -14.05 -8.20 -11.28
CA TYR A 83 -15.05 -7.79 -12.28
C TYR A 83 -14.63 -6.55 -13.07
N ILE A 84 -15.48 -6.12 -14.03
CA ILE A 84 -15.33 -4.88 -14.78
C ILE A 84 -16.29 -3.84 -14.19
N SER A 85 -15.73 -2.72 -13.73
CA SER A 85 -16.43 -1.56 -13.18
C SER A 85 -16.34 -0.38 -14.15
N ASP A 86 -17.39 0.43 -14.25
CA ASP A 86 -17.36 1.67 -15.06
C ASP A 86 -16.31 2.66 -14.55
N THR A 87 -16.10 2.72 -13.23
CA THR A 87 -15.16 3.65 -12.60
C THR A 87 -13.78 3.04 -12.42
N TYR A 88 -13.66 1.88 -11.75
CA TYR A 88 -12.37 1.24 -11.54
C TYR A 88 -11.82 0.51 -12.77
N GLY A 89 -12.63 0.32 -13.81
CA GLY A 89 -12.26 -0.53 -14.93
C GLY A 89 -12.20 -1.99 -14.51
N LYS A 90 -11.28 -2.74 -15.10
CA LYS A 90 -10.95 -4.09 -14.65
C LYS A 90 -10.32 -4.01 -13.26
N VAL A 91 -10.95 -4.65 -12.28
CA VAL A 91 -10.58 -4.50 -10.88
C VAL A 91 -10.62 -5.82 -10.13
N VAL A 92 -9.66 -5.99 -9.22
CA VAL A 92 -9.57 -7.12 -8.29
C VAL A 92 -9.55 -6.58 -6.87
N PHE A 93 -10.25 -7.26 -5.97
CA PHE A 93 -10.26 -7.00 -4.54
C PHE A 93 -9.75 -8.26 -3.83
N VAL A 94 -8.84 -8.09 -2.87
CA VAL A 94 -8.28 -9.20 -2.08
C VAL A 94 -8.48 -8.92 -0.61
N GLN A 95 -9.23 -9.81 0.05
CA GLN A 95 -9.36 -9.84 1.50
C GLN A 95 -8.17 -10.60 2.08
N HIS A 96 -7.36 -9.92 2.88
CA HIS A 96 -6.16 -10.48 3.49
C HIS A 96 -6.43 -11.08 4.86
N THR A 97 -5.61 -12.06 5.23
CA THR A 97 -5.65 -12.67 6.57
C THR A 97 -5.26 -11.69 7.68
N SER A 98 -4.52 -10.64 7.34
CA SER A 98 -4.16 -9.51 8.20
C SER A 98 -5.34 -8.54 8.49
N GLY A 99 -6.55 -8.84 7.98
CA GLY A 99 -7.75 -8.04 8.24
C GLY A 99 -7.87 -6.79 7.36
N PHE A 100 -7.03 -6.63 6.34
CA PHE A 100 -7.14 -5.58 5.33
C PHE A 100 -7.81 -6.09 4.05
N GLU A 101 -8.50 -5.21 3.34
CA GLU A 101 -8.89 -5.44 1.95
C GLU A 101 -8.11 -4.50 1.02
N THR A 102 -7.54 -5.05 -0.06
CA THR A 102 -6.82 -4.25 -1.06
C THR A 102 -7.56 -4.23 -2.39
N VAL A 103 -7.42 -3.12 -3.12
CA VAL A 103 -8.07 -2.91 -4.42
C VAL A 103 -7.01 -2.66 -5.49
N TYR A 104 -7.06 -3.43 -6.57
CA TYR A 104 -6.16 -3.33 -7.72
C TYR A 104 -6.98 -2.90 -8.94
N ALA A 105 -6.98 -1.62 -9.27
CA ALA A 105 -7.86 -1.04 -10.28
C ALA A 105 -7.12 -0.58 -11.55
N HIS A 106 -7.91 -0.21 -12.56
CA HIS A 106 -7.51 0.22 -13.90
C HIS A 106 -6.71 -0.83 -14.69
N LEU A 107 -6.86 -2.11 -14.34
CA LEU A 107 -6.06 -3.19 -14.90
C LEU A 107 -6.26 -3.33 -16.42
N HIS A 108 -5.24 -3.80 -17.12
CA HIS A 108 -5.34 -4.20 -18.53
C HIS A 108 -5.90 -5.63 -18.65
N GLU A 109 -5.44 -6.51 -17.77
CA GLU A 109 -5.83 -7.91 -17.68
C GLU A 109 -6.07 -8.29 -16.22
N ILE A 110 -7.09 -9.12 -15.99
CA ILE A 110 -7.37 -9.77 -14.71
C ILE A 110 -6.93 -11.22 -14.85
N LYS A 111 -6.14 -11.72 -13.88
CA LYS A 111 -5.64 -13.11 -13.88
C LYS A 111 -6.27 -14.01 -12.83
N VAL A 112 -7.16 -13.45 -12.00
CA VAL A 112 -7.78 -14.16 -10.87
C VAL A 112 -9.28 -13.90 -10.83
N THR A 113 -10.03 -14.85 -10.27
CA THR A 113 -11.48 -14.81 -10.13
C THR A 113 -11.89 -14.80 -8.67
N GLN A 114 -13.13 -14.36 -8.41
CA GLN A 114 -13.66 -14.32 -7.04
C GLN A 114 -13.63 -15.72 -6.40
N GLY A 115 -13.15 -15.77 -5.16
CA GLY A 115 -12.99 -17.00 -4.38
C GLY A 115 -11.61 -17.65 -4.49
N ASP A 116 -10.74 -17.21 -5.41
CA ASP A 116 -9.38 -17.73 -5.52
C ASP A 116 -8.59 -17.44 -4.24
N SER A 117 -7.89 -18.45 -3.74
CA SER A 117 -6.87 -18.26 -2.71
C SER A 117 -5.62 -17.64 -3.34
N ILE A 118 -5.10 -16.59 -2.70
CA ILE A 118 -3.99 -15.79 -3.19
C ILE A 118 -2.83 -15.90 -2.22
N LYS A 119 -1.63 -16.09 -2.78
CA LYS A 119 -0.38 -15.93 -2.04
C LYS A 119 0.23 -14.55 -2.27
N LYS A 120 0.91 -14.02 -1.27
CA LYS A 120 1.78 -12.85 -1.42
C LYS A 120 2.71 -13.05 -2.61
N GLY A 121 2.78 -12.04 -3.48
CA GLY A 121 3.56 -12.11 -4.72
C GLY A 121 2.93 -12.90 -5.86
N GLN A 122 1.73 -13.44 -5.69
CA GLN A 122 0.98 -14.00 -6.80
C GLN A 122 0.46 -12.88 -7.71
N GLN A 123 0.66 -13.04 -9.02
CA GLN A 123 0.17 -12.06 -10.00
C GLN A 123 -1.37 -12.10 -10.07
N VAL A 124 -2.01 -10.96 -9.83
CA VAL A 124 -3.47 -10.81 -9.89
C VAL A 124 -3.95 -10.16 -11.20
N GLY A 125 -3.04 -9.48 -11.90
CA GLY A 125 -3.36 -8.79 -13.15
C GLY A 125 -2.15 -8.10 -13.77
N SER A 126 -2.44 -7.11 -14.61
CA SER A 126 -1.43 -6.22 -15.17
C SER A 126 -1.93 -4.77 -15.25
N ILE A 127 -1.01 -3.82 -15.12
CA ILE A 127 -1.27 -2.38 -15.22
C ILE A 127 -1.96 -2.05 -16.53
N GLY A 128 -2.97 -1.19 -16.48
CA GLY A 128 -3.72 -0.77 -17.65
C GLY A 128 -4.19 0.66 -17.56
N ASN A 129 -5.24 0.95 -18.33
CA ASN A 129 -5.88 2.26 -18.43
C ASN A 129 -7.39 2.08 -18.66
N THR A 130 -8.02 1.15 -17.93
CA THR A 130 -9.45 0.83 -18.10
C THR A 130 -10.32 1.59 -17.10
N GLY A 131 -11.61 1.75 -17.41
CA GLY A 131 -12.54 2.54 -16.58
C GLY A 131 -12.25 4.03 -16.66
N LYS A 132 -12.42 4.75 -15.54
CA LYS A 132 -12.19 6.18 -15.45
C LYS A 132 -10.72 6.48 -15.12
N SER A 133 -9.86 6.33 -16.13
CA SER A 133 -8.41 6.59 -16.04
C SER A 133 -7.93 7.46 -17.19
N THR A 134 -6.93 8.31 -16.96
CA THR A 134 -6.36 9.24 -17.96
C THR A 134 -5.01 8.80 -18.52
N GLY A 135 -4.41 7.74 -17.98
CA GLY A 135 -3.11 7.22 -18.40
C GLY A 135 -2.82 5.86 -17.77
N ALA A 136 -1.82 5.14 -18.28
CA ALA A 136 -1.51 3.80 -17.77
C ALA A 136 -0.95 3.84 -16.33
N HIS A 137 -1.68 3.26 -15.37
CA HIS A 137 -1.27 3.15 -13.98
C HIS A 137 -2.03 2.05 -13.23
N LEU A 138 -1.50 1.63 -12.09
CA LEU A 138 -2.24 0.91 -11.06
C LEU A 138 -2.81 1.93 -10.07
N HIS A 139 -4.12 1.94 -9.88
CA HIS A 139 -4.77 2.61 -8.75
C HIS A 139 -4.91 1.58 -7.62
N PHE A 140 -4.11 1.72 -6.57
CA PHE A 140 -4.02 0.78 -5.47
C PHE A 140 -4.60 1.35 -4.17
N GLU A 141 -5.64 0.72 -3.65
CA GLU A 141 -6.26 1.12 -2.37
C GLU A 141 -5.98 0.08 -1.28
N VAL A 142 -5.94 0.57 -0.04
CA VAL A 142 -5.89 -0.25 1.16
C VAL A 142 -7.02 0.17 2.08
N HIS A 143 -7.78 -0.81 2.56
CA HIS A 143 -8.90 -0.62 3.48
C HIS A 143 -8.65 -1.43 4.74
N ARG A 144 -8.88 -0.83 5.92
CA ARG A 144 -8.85 -1.53 7.20
C ARG A 144 -10.20 -2.22 7.41
N GLY A 145 -10.24 -3.54 7.24
CA GLY A 145 -11.49 -4.27 7.04
C GLY A 145 -12.02 -4.14 5.61
N ASP A 146 -13.32 -4.33 5.45
CA ASP A 146 -13.96 -4.38 4.14
C ASP A 146 -13.93 -3.02 3.42
N TRP A 147 -13.78 -3.06 2.11
CA TRP A 147 -14.08 -1.95 1.22
C TRP A 147 -15.55 -1.59 1.29
N THR A 148 -15.84 -0.29 1.42
CA THR A 148 -17.18 0.27 1.33
C THR A 148 -17.29 1.24 0.16
N TYR A 149 -18.50 1.46 -0.35
CA TYR A 149 -18.73 2.39 -1.45
C TYR A 149 -18.27 3.81 -1.11
N GLU A 150 -18.50 4.24 0.13
CA GLU A 150 -18.06 5.53 0.67
C GLU A 150 -16.56 5.57 1.04
N LYS A 151 -15.86 4.43 0.94
CA LYS A 151 -14.43 4.26 1.26
C LYS A 151 -14.08 4.69 2.68
N GLU A 152 -14.99 4.48 3.61
CA GLU A 152 -14.83 4.86 5.03
C GLU A 152 -13.63 4.18 5.70
N ASN A 153 -13.30 2.98 5.23
CA ASN A 153 -12.18 2.19 5.75
C ASN A 153 -10.86 2.44 5.03
N ALA A 154 -10.82 3.33 4.02
CA ALA A 154 -9.63 3.57 3.23
C ALA A 154 -8.54 4.26 4.05
N ILE A 155 -7.35 3.66 4.09
CA ILE A 155 -6.17 4.20 4.77
C ILE A 155 -5.07 4.54 3.76
N ASN A 156 -4.13 5.38 4.20
CA ASN A 156 -2.96 5.70 3.39
C ASN A 156 -2.05 4.45 3.27
N PRO A 157 -1.80 3.90 2.06
CA PRO A 157 -0.97 2.71 1.89
C PRO A 157 0.45 2.84 2.46
N PHE A 158 0.99 4.06 2.53
CA PHE A 158 2.31 4.33 3.11
C PHE A 158 2.37 4.19 4.63
N THR A 159 1.23 4.00 5.32
CA THR A 159 1.26 3.57 6.73
C THR A 159 1.71 2.12 6.87
N ILE A 160 1.65 1.33 5.79
CA ILE A 160 2.07 -0.07 5.76
C ILE A 160 3.42 -0.22 5.05
N PHE A 161 3.53 0.35 3.85
CA PHE A 161 4.76 0.23 3.05
C PHE A 161 5.95 1.07 3.54
N GLY A 162 5.74 1.94 4.54
CA GLY A 162 6.70 2.97 4.91
C GLY A 162 6.59 4.22 4.04
N GLN A 163 7.45 5.20 4.31
CA GLN A 163 7.37 6.53 3.71
C GLN A 163 7.81 6.51 2.23
N ALA A 164 6.92 6.92 1.32
CA ALA A 164 7.25 7.24 -0.06
C ALA A 164 6.48 8.47 -0.54
N HIS A 165 6.99 9.11 -1.58
CA HIS A 165 6.49 10.37 -2.11
C HIS A 165 6.15 10.23 -3.59
N LYS A 166 5.32 11.15 -4.08
CA LYS A 166 5.10 11.31 -5.51
C LYS A 166 6.43 11.55 -6.23
N GLY A 167 6.69 10.78 -7.28
CA GLY A 167 7.93 10.77 -8.04
C GLY A 167 8.90 9.65 -7.64
N ASP A 168 8.70 8.98 -6.51
CA ASP A 168 9.57 7.87 -6.12
C ASP A 168 9.35 6.66 -7.03
N TYR A 169 10.45 6.00 -7.41
CA TYR A 169 10.42 4.71 -8.11
C TYR A 169 10.27 3.58 -7.10
N VAL A 170 9.32 2.68 -7.35
CA VAL A 170 9.01 1.53 -6.52
C VAL A 170 9.10 0.26 -7.33
N ILE A 171 9.38 -0.84 -6.64
CA ILE A 171 9.53 -2.17 -7.22
C ILE A 171 8.63 -3.14 -6.46
N ALA A 172 8.13 -4.17 -7.15
CA ALA A 172 7.31 -5.20 -6.54
C ALA A 172 8.16 -6.18 -5.70
N SER A 173 8.58 -5.76 -4.50
CA SER A 173 9.39 -6.56 -3.57
C SER A 173 8.93 -6.41 -2.11
N HIS A 174 9.23 -7.42 -1.29
CA HIS A 174 8.98 -7.48 0.17
C HIS A 174 9.65 -6.34 0.93
N ASP A 175 10.76 -5.87 0.39
CA ASP A 175 11.38 -4.66 0.85
C ASP A 175 11.45 -3.74 -0.37
N PRO A 176 10.49 -2.80 -0.50
CA PRO A 176 10.45 -1.87 -1.62
C PRO A 176 11.63 -0.90 -1.63
N PHE A 177 12.49 -0.95 -0.59
CA PHE A 177 13.68 -0.15 -0.44
C PHE A 177 14.99 -0.97 -0.39
N ARG A 178 15.03 -2.30 -0.15
CA ARG A 178 16.30 -3.09 -0.07
C ARG A 178 17.01 -3.32 -1.37
N THR A 179 16.26 -3.42 -2.46
CA THR A 179 16.84 -3.47 -3.81
C THR A 179 17.09 -2.06 -4.34
N VAL A 180 16.78 -1.05 -3.52
CA VAL A 180 16.83 0.36 -3.85
C VAL A 180 17.77 1.13 -2.90
N GLU A 181 18.28 0.62 -1.77
CA GLU A 181 19.41 1.28 -1.08
C GLU A 181 20.67 1.33 -1.98
N THR A 182 20.76 0.42 -2.95
CA THR A 182 21.76 0.43 -4.02
C THR A 182 21.29 1.13 -5.30
N ALA A 183 20.00 1.49 -5.42
CA ALA A 183 19.38 2.05 -6.63
C ALA A 183 18.37 3.20 -6.40
N THR A 184 18.33 3.84 -5.22
CA THR A 184 17.37 4.93 -4.85
C THR A 184 18.04 6.27 -5.00
N HIS A 185 19.36 6.29 -4.84
CA HIS A 185 20.18 7.46 -5.09
C HIS A 185 21.47 7.00 -5.73
N SER A 186 21.72 7.41 -6.96
CA SER A 186 23.10 7.39 -7.43
C SER A 186 23.85 8.47 -6.66
N LYS A 187 24.87 8.10 -5.89
CA LYS A 187 25.81 9.09 -5.37
C LYS A 187 26.61 9.62 -6.54
N TYR A 188 26.57 10.93 -6.74
CA TYR A 188 27.37 11.60 -7.73
C TYR A 188 28.44 12.44 -7.04
N HIS A 189 29.70 12.15 -7.37
CA HIS A 189 30.83 12.97 -6.93
C HIS A 189 30.97 14.14 -7.90
N VAL A 190 30.72 15.34 -7.39
CA VAL A 190 30.85 16.59 -8.17
C VAL A 190 32.27 16.70 -8.71
N GLN A 191 32.41 16.88 -10.02
CA GLN A 191 33.69 17.03 -10.70
C GLN A 191 34.03 18.50 -10.91
N ASN A 192 35.30 18.81 -11.16
CA ASN A 192 35.69 20.16 -11.51
C ASN A 192 34.94 20.65 -12.77
N GLY A 193 34.34 21.83 -12.69
CA GLY A 193 33.52 22.42 -13.75
C GLY A 193 32.08 21.92 -13.84
N ASP A 194 31.61 21.12 -12.87
CA ASP A 194 30.19 20.78 -12.78
C ASP A 194 29.33 21.98 -12.37
N THR A 195 28.08 21.98 -12.86
CA THR A 195 27.01 22.84 -12.38
C THR A 195 25.80 21.97 -12.05
N LEU A 196 24.95 22.43 -11.12
CA LEU A 196 23.70 21.73 -10.81
C LEU A 196 22.86 21.48 -12.06
N TRP A 197 22.84 22.43 -13.00
CA TRP A 197 22.12 22.27 -14.26
C TRP A 197 22.69 21.15 -15.13
N ARG A 198 24.03 21.06 -15.27
CA ARG A 198 24.67 20.00 -16.06
C ARG A 198 24.43 18.62 -15.46
N ILE A 199 24.52 18.52 -14.13
CA ILE A 199 24.25 17.29 -13.40
C ILE A 199 22.77 16.91 -13.55
N ALA A 200 21.85 17.83 -13.26
CA ALA A 200 20.42 17.58 -13.35
C ALA A 200 20.01 17.16 -14.77
N SER A 201 20.52 17.84 -15.81
CA SER A 201 20.29 17.49 -17.21
C SER A 201 20.85 16.11 -17.57
N LYS A 202 22.06 15.76 -17.09
CA LYS A 202 22.67 14.43 -17.29
C LYS A 202 21.79 13.30 -16.75
N PHE A 203 21.11 13.55 -15.63
CA PHE A 203 20.24 12.59 -14.98
C PHE A 203 18.74 12.78 -15.29
N SER A 204 18.40 13.63 -16.27
CA SER A 204 17.02 13.91 -16.68
C SER A 204 16.09 14.36 -15.53
N ILE A 205 16.64 15.08 -14.55
CA ILE A 205 15.91 15.67 -13.42
C ILE A 205 15.97 17.19 -13.46
N SER A 206 15.10 17.87 -12.70
CA SER A 206 15.18 19.32 -12.53
C SER A 206 16.24 19.71 -11.50
N VAL A 207 16.76 20.94 -11.62
CA VAL A 207 17.67 21.51 -10.61
C VAL A 207 16.98 21.57 -9.25
N ASP A 208 15.68 21.86 -9.20
CA ASP A 208 14.92 21.94 -7.96
C ASP A 208 14.76 20.58 -7.28
N GLN A 209 14.55 19.52 -8.06
CA GLN A 209 14.54 18.15 -7.54
C GLN A 209 15.90 17.78 -6.95
N LEU A 210 16.98 18.08 -7.68
CA LEU A 210 18.35 17.83 -7.21
C LEU A 210 18.67 18.62 -5.92
N LYS A 211 18.26 19.89 -5.85
CA LYS A 211 18.48 20.76 -4.68
C LYS A 211 17.67 20.30 -3.48
N SER A 212 16.38 20.04 -3.68
CA SER A 212 15.47 19.57 -2.62
C SER A 212 15.98 18.28 -2.00
N ARG A 213 16.46 17.35 -2.83
CA ARG A 213 17.01 16.07 -2.38
C ARG A 213 18.30 16.21 -1.56
N ASN A 214 19.10 17.24 -1.83
CA ASN A 214 20.39 17.46 -1.21
C ASN A 214 20.40 18.60 -0.18
N HIS A 215 19.22 19.12 0.18
CA HIS A 215 19.07 20.25 1.08
C HIS A 215 19.90 21.48 0.68
N LEU A 216 20.02 21.73 -0.63
CA LEU A 216 20.79 22.85 -1.17
C LEU A 216 19.90 24.10 -1.24
N HIS A 217 20.30 25.13 -0.50
CA HIS A 217 19.62 26.43 -0.52
C HIS A 217 20.10 27.33 -1.66
N THR A 218 21.35 27.17 -2.10
CA THR A 218 21.94 27.92 -3.24
C THR A 218 22.22 26.98 -4.42
N ASN A 219 22.78 27.53 -5.51
CA ASN A 219 23.19 26.72 -6.67
C ASN A 219 24.67 26.31 -6.61
N ASP A 220 25.34 26.62 -5.50
CA ASP A 220 26.77 26.39 -5.34
C ASP A 220 27.03 24.93 -4.99
N ILE A 221 27.99 24.33 -5.70
CA ILE A 221 28.49 22.98 -5.45
C ILE A 221 30.01 23.00 -5.56
N TYR A 222 30.67 22.10 -4.85
CA TYR A 222 32.13 22.02 -4.78
C TYR A 222 32.63 20.69 -5.33
N PRO A 223 33.82 20.64 -5.95
CA PRO A 223 34.44 19.37 -6.32
C PRO A 223 34.50 18.40 -5.13
N ASP A 224 34.31 17.11 -5.42
CA ASP A 224 34.22 15.99 -4.49
C ASP A 224 33.02 16.00 -3.52
N GLN A 225 32.17 17.03 -3.57
CA GLN A 225 30.88 17.00 -2.89
C GLN A 225 30.05 15.83 -3.42
N ILE A 226 29.46 15.07 -2.50
CA ILE A 226 28.58 13.96 -2.86
C ILE A 226 27.15 14.47 -2.93
N LEU A 227 26.56 14.36 -4.12
CA LEU A 227 25.14 14.61 -4.33
C LEU A 227 24.38 13.29 -4.43
N ILE A 228 23.23 13.28 -3.78
CA ILE A 228 22.20 12.26 -3.85
C ILE A 228 21.37 12.58 -5.09
N ILE A 229 21.54 11.81 -6.17
CA ILE A 229 20.77 12.00 -7.41
C ILE A 229 19.41 11.31 -7.23
N PRO A 230 18.28 12.05 -7.19
CA PRO A 230 16.95 11.44 -7.24
C PRO A 230 16.73 10.81 -8.63
N PHE A 231 15.98 9.71 -8.69
CA PHE A 231 15.51 9.19 -9.97
C PHE A 231 14.35 10.06 -10.49
N SER A 232 14.19 10.09 -11.82
CA SER A 232 13.14 10.80 -12.56
C SER A 232 11.83 10.03 -12.60
#